data_AF-A0A2T7PP87-F1
#
_entry.id   AF-A0A2T7PP87-F1
#
_cell.length_a   1.000
_cell.length_b   1.000
_cell.length_c   1.000
_cell.angle_alpha   90.00
_cell.angle_beta   90.00
_cell.angle_gamma   90.00
#
_symmetry.space_group_name_H-M   'P 1'
#
loop_
_entity.id
_entity.type
_entity.pdbx_description
1 polymer ?
#
loop_
_entity_poly.entity_id
_entity_poly.type
_entity_poly.pdbx_seq_one_letter_code
_entity_poly.pdbx_strand_id
1 'polypeptide(L)'
;MSWTPRSYRHPGSMTPLHHTPRDHPHMTSFEVKMMELERLKKEISRHMCRLNSVRIQYTDWFEKRRQSFIDSIKLLQITYPEVVPPQHNTVALFRRMYETAQVLPKRGLPVDRSAERLAELEHFIDAVGGLKKDHDLLYEKICTYCCSITLLRDPYLKDTIDDYQKTLNIAFQEDFDFDQVHNEKDNLFTYKLAQQDHTFHGLLAYVPYVLKVAVDMCYWSCQLYLEKE
;
A
#
# COMPACT_ATOMS: atom_id res chain seq x y z
N MET A 1 25.39 -35.24 -79.88
CA MET A 1 24.30 -35.48 -78.90
C MET A 1 23.18 -34.52 -79.26
N SER A 2 22.32 -34.87 -80.21
CA SER A 2 21.08 -35.68 -80.07
C SER A 2 19.90 -34.85 -79.56
N TRP A 3 19.02 -34.52 -80.50
CA TRP A 3 17.68 -33.97 -80.35
C TRP A 3 16.72 -34.99 -79.71
N THR A 4 15.77 -34.55 -78.88
CA THR A 4 14.32 -34.64 -79.18
C THR A 4 13.45 -33.96 -78.09
N PRO A 5 12.23 -33.51 -78.45
CA PRO A 5 11.34 -32.67 -77.64
C PRO A 5 10.13 -33.42 -77.06
N ARG A 6 9.47 -32.89 -76.02
CA ARG A 6 8.09 -33.20 -75.56
C ARG A 6 7.77 -32.28 -74.36
N SER A 7 6.59 -31.72 -74.12
CA SER A 7 5.34 -31.53 -74.87
C SER A 7 4.46 -30.66 -73.95
N TYR A 8 3.76 -29.68 -74.52
CA TYR A 8 2.78 -28.82 -73.84
C TYR A 8 1.62 -29.62 -73.23
N ARG A 9 1.19 -29.24 -72.02
CA ARG A 9 -0.21 -29.32 -71.54
C ARG A 9 -0.52 -28.11 -70.64
N HIS A 10 -1.41 -27.24 -71.12
CA HIS A 10 -2.28 -26.36 -70.30
C HIS A 10 -3.56 -27.16 -69.92
N PRO A 11 -4.54 -26.59 -69.21
CA PRO A 11 -4.52 -25.96 -67.89
C PRO A 11 -5.54 -26.66 -66.96
N GLY A 12 -5.16 -26.99 -65.73
CA GLY A 12 -6.09 -27.52 -64.72
C GLY A 12 -6.51 -26.42 -63.76
N SER A 13 -7.69 -25.85 -63.98
CA SER A 13 -8.40 -25.06 -62.97
C SER A 13 -8.74 -25.95 -61.78
N MET A 14 -8.24 -25.64 -60.58
CA MET A 14 -8.87 -26.11 -59.34
C MET A 14 -8.75 -25.02 -58.27
N THR A 15 -9.91 -24.37 -58.09
CA THR A 15 -10.53 -23.88 -56.85
C THR A 15 -9.69 -23.08 -55.84
N PRO A 16 -10.15 -21.86 -55.47
CA PRO A 16 -9.61 -21.16 -54.33
C PRO A 16 -9.85 -22.01 -53.07
N LEU A 17 -8.78 -22.28 -52.33
CA LEU A 17 -8.90 -22.73 -50.95
C LEU A 17 -9.67 -21.64 -50.20
N HIS A 18 -10.95 -21.93 -49.91
CA HIS A 18 -11.70 -21.22 -48.89
C HIS A 18 -10.87 -21.29 -47.60
N HIS A 19 -10.21 -20.19 -47.27
CA HIS A 19 -9.84 -19.91 -45.90
C HIS A 19 -11.16 -19.86 -45.12
N THR A 20 -11.51 -20.98 -44.51
CA THR A 20 -12.42 -20.97 -43.36
C THR A 20 -11.93 -19.89 -42.41
N PRO A 21 -12.78 -18.94 -42.00
CA PRO A 21 -12.44 -18.03 -40.93
C PRO A 21 -11.99 -18.91 -39.76
N ARG A 22 -10.80 -18.64 -39.21
CA ARG A 22 -10.45 -19.17 -37.90
C ARG A 22 -11.52 -18.65 -36.96
N ASP A 23 -12.45 -19.52 -36.58
CA ASP A 23 -13.30 -19.30 -35.41
C ASP A 23 -12.34 -19.00 -34.27
N HIS A 24 -12.28 -17.74 -33.85
CA HIS A 24 -11.63 -17.38 -32.61
C HIS A 24 -12.35 -18.18 -31.52
N PRO A 25 -11.64 -19.02 -30.74
CA PRO A 25 -12.30 -19.76 -29.68
C PRO A 25 -13.00 -18.76 -28.76
N HIS A 26 -14.33 -18.85 -28.69
CA HIS A 26 -15.13 -18.06 -27.77
C HIS A 26 -14.62 -18.34 -26.35
N MET A 27 -14.03 -17.33 -25.71
CA MET A 27 -13.57 -17.46 -24.34
C MET A 27 -14.74 -17.86 -23.44
N THR A 28 -14.52 -18.86 -22.60
CA THR A 28 -15.48 -19.26 -21.58
C THR A 28 -15.65 -18.14 -20.54
N SER A 29 -16.80 -18.07 -19.88
CA SER A 29 -17.04 -17.12 -18.77
C SER A 29 -15.95 -17.23 -17.68
N PHE A 30 -15.47 -18.45 -17.44
CA PHE A 30 -14.36 -18.74 -16.54
C PHE A 30 -13.04 -18.08 -16.99
N GLU A 31 -12.68 -18.20 -18.28
CA GLU A 31 -11.46 -17.57 -18.81
C GLU A 31 -11.52 -16.05 -18.73
N VAL A 32 -12.69 -15.45 -18.97
CA VAL A 32 -12.91 -14.00 -18.81
C VAL A 32 -12.67 -13.59 -17.35
N LYS A 33 -13.27 -14.30 -16.39
CA LYS A 33 -13.08 -14.01 -14.96
C LYS A 33 -11.65 -14.25 -14.48
N MET A 34 -10.98 -15.27 -15.00
CA MET A 34 -9.57 -15.50 -14.72
C MET A 34 -8.69 -14.35 -15.23
N MET A 35 -8.97 -13.81 -16.42
CA MET A 35 -8.27 -12.64 -16.95
C MET A 35 -8.53 -11.37 -16.12
N GLU A 36 -9.78 -11.15 -15.69
CA GLU A 36 -10.13 -10.05 -14.78
C GLU A 36 -9.35 -10.16 -13.46
N LEU A 37 -9.27 -11.35 -12.87
CA LEU A 37 -8.50 -11.63 -11.66
C LEU A 37 -7.02 -11.36 -11.84
N GLU A 38 -6.41 -11.83 -12.93
CA GLU A 38 -5.00 -11.59 -13.23
C GLU A 38 -4.70 -10.10 -13.39
N ARG A 39 -5.60 -9.34 -14.01
CA ARG A 39 -5.48 -7.89 -14.10
C ARG A 39 -5.56 -7.24 -12.70
N LEU A 40 -6.51 -7.67 -11.87
CA LEU A 40 -6.66 -7.19 -10.51
C LEU A 40 -5.42 -7.49 -9.66
N LYS A 41 -4.87 -8.71 -9.73
CA LYS A 41 -3.62 -9.09 -9.04
C LYS A 41 -2.43 -8.25 -9.48
N LYS A 42 -2.34 -7.87 -10.76
CA LYS A 42 -1.30 -6.94 -11.25
C LYS A 42 -1.47 -5.53 -10.68
N GLU A 43 -2.71 -5.06 -10.52
CA GLU A 43 -3.00 -3.78 -9.86
C GLU A 43 -2.61 -3.82 -8.38
N ILE A 44 -3.02 -4.86 -7.65
CA ILE A 44 -2.67 -5.09 -6.24
C ILE A 44 -1.14 -5.17 -6.07
N SER A 45 -0.44 -5.94 -6.90
CA SER A 45 1.02 -6.10 -6.82
C SER A 45 1.75 -4.76 -7.00
N ARG A 46 1.30 -3.93 -7.96
CA ARG A 46 1.87 -2.59 -8.16
C ARG A 46 1.65 -1.69 -6.94
N HIS A 47 0.47 -1.76 -6.32
CA HIS A 47 0.18 -1.00 -5.11
C HIS A 47 1.01 -1.49 -3.92
N MET A 48 1.17 -2.80 -3.75
CA MET A 48 2.04 -3.40 -2.74
C MET A 48 3.51 -2.96 -2.90
N CYS A 49 4.03 -2.82 -4.13
CA CYS A 49 5.36 -2.26 -4.36
C CYS A 49 5.49 -0.81 -3.88
N ARG A 50 4.45 0.02 -4.07
CA ARG A 50 4.44 1.42 -3.60
C ARG A 50 4.42 1.50 -2.08
N LEU A 51 3.60 0.69 -1.40
CA LEU A 51 3.58 0.58 0.06
C LEU A 51 4.97 0.18 0.60
N ASN A 52 5.59 -0.84 0.00
CA ASN A 52 6.93 -1.28 0.40
C ASN A 52 8.00 -0.22 0.17
N SER A 53 7.89 0.59 -0.90
CA SER A 53 8.81 1.71 -1.12
C SER A 53 8.75 2.72 0.02
N VAL A 54 7.55 3.10 0.48
CA VAL A 54 7.38 3.99 1.64
C VAL A 54 7.92 3.34 2.91
N ARG A 55 7.68 2.05 3.12
CA ARG A 55 8.23 1.30 4.27
C ARG A 55 9.76 1.34 4.33
N ILE A 56 10.42 1.18 3.19
CA ILE A 56 11.89 1.25 3.09
C ILE A 56 12.38 2.67 3.42
N GLN A 57 11.74 3.69 2.85
CA GLN A 57 12.08 5.10 3.12
C GLN A 57 11.90 5.44 4.61
N TYR A 58 10.81 4.99 5.21
CA TYR A 58 10.55 5.17 6.65
C TYR A 58 11.62 4.48 7.50
N THR A 59 11.99 3.25 7.16
CA THR A 59 13.01 2.50 7.91
C THR A 59 14.36 3.22 7.85
N ASP A 60 14.77 3.70 6.67
CA ASP A 60 16.01 4.48 6.52
C ASP A 60 15.98 5.79 7.32
N TRP A 61 14.85 6.49 7.27
CA TRP A 61 14.62 7.69 8.07
C TRP A 61 14.71 7.39 9.58
N PHE A 62 14.03 6.33 10.06
CA PHE A 62 14.02 5.94 11.46
C PHE A 62 15.44 5.63 11.96
N GLU A 63 16.26 4.95 11.16
CA GLU A 63 17.65 4.66 11.56
C GLU A 63 18.52 5.92 11.66
N LYS A 64 18.30 6.92 10.79
CA LYS A 64 19.18 8.09 10.68
C LYS A 64 18.71 9.32 11.45
N ARG A 65 17.40 9.48 11.65
CA ARG A 65 16.76 10.75 12.06
C ARG A 65 15.92 10.65 13.33
N ARG A 66 15.56 9.44 13.80
CA ARG A 66 14.65 9.26 14.96
C ARG A 66 15.04 10.08 16.19
N GLN A 67 16.33 10.12 16.53
CA GLN A 67 16.77 10.80 17.75
C GLN A 67 16.56 12.30 17.63
N SER A 68 16.99 12.89 16.51
CA SER A 68 16.79 14.33 16.26
C SER A 68 15.31 14.72 16.20
N PHE A 69 14.44 13.81 15.74
CA PHE A 69 13.00 14.01 15.75
C PHE A 69 12.44 14.02 17.18
N ILE A 70 12.77 13.00 18.00
CA ILE A 70 12.35 12.91 19.41
C ILE A 70 12.84 14.12 20.20
N ASP A 71 14.11 14.50 20.04
CA ASP A 71 14.70 15.63 20.74
C ASP A 71 13.98 16.95 20.38
N SER A 72 13.50 17.07 19.13
CA SER A 72 12.75 18.24 18.67
C SER A 72 11.37 18.35 19.32
N ILE A 73 10.68 17.22 19.52
CA ILE A 73 9.41 17.16 20.25
C ILE A 73 9.62 17.56 21.72
N LYS A 74 10.59 16.93 22.39
CA LYS A 74 10.93 17.24 23.78
C LYS A 74 11.26 18.72 23.95
N LEU A 75 12.07 19.26 23.04
CA LEU A 75 12.47 20.66 23.10
C LEU A 75 11.27 21.61 22.93
N LEU A 76 10.33 21.30 22.04
CA LEU A 76 9.09 22.05 21.89
C LEU A 76 8.26 22.02 23.17
N GLN A 77 8.07 20.84 23.76
CA GLN A 77 7.30 20.66 24.99
C GLN A 77 7.94 21.37 26.20
N ILE A 78 9.27 21.40 26.29
CA ILE A 78 10.00 22.12 27.34
C ILE A 78 9.91 23.64 27.14
N THR A 79 10.04 24.11 25.89
CA THR A 79 10.12 25.55 25.60
C THR A 79 8.75 26.23 25.60
N TYR A 80 7.70 25.51 25.16
CA TYR A 80 6.35 26.03 25.00
C TYR A 80 5.28 25.10 25.61
N PRO A 81 5.36 24.75 26.90
CA PRO A 81 4.49 23.76 27.54
C PRO A 81 3.02 24.15 27.56
N GLU A 82 2.71 25.45 27.58
CA GLU A 82 1.32 25.97 27.60
C GLU A 82 0.61 25.87 26.24
N VAL A 83 1.37 25.72 25.14
CA VAL A 83 0.84 25.77 23.77
C VAL A 83 0.96 24.42 23.08
N VAL A 84 2.03 23.70 23.35
CA VAL A 84 2.31 22.39 22.74
C VAL A 84 1.64 21.30 23.59
N PRO A 85 0.79 20.44 23.00
CA PRO A 85 0.19 19.33 23.72
C PRO A 85 1.24 18.43 24.39
N PRO A 86 1.05 18.04 25.66
CA PRO A 86 1.93 17.08 26.31
C PRO A 86 1.70 15.66 25.77
N GLN A 87 0.51 15.37 25.25
CA GLN A 87 0.20 14.11 24.58
C GLN A 87 0.51 14.17 23.08
N HIS A 88 0.95 13.04 22.53
CA HIS A 88 1.28 12.84 21.12
C HIS A 88 0.83 11.46 20.63
N ASN A 89 -0.20 10.91 21.26
CA ASN A 89 -0.69 9.55 21.03
C ASN A 89 -1.74 9.47 19.91
N THR A 90 -2.00 10.54 19.17
CA THR A 90 -2.90 10.52 18.00
C THR A 90 -2.37 11.40 16.88
N VAL A 91 -2.85 11.19 15.64
CA VAL A 91 -2.47 12.00 14.47
C VAL A 91 -2.90 13.45 14.67
N ALA A 92 -4.12 13.68 15.20
CA ALA A 92 -4.63 15.02 15.48
C ALA A 92 -3.72 15.81 16.43
N LEU A 93 -3.26 15.16 17.51
CA LEU A 93 -2.37 15.80 18.49
C LEU A 93 -0.99 16.09 17.91
N PHE A 94 -0.46 15.14 17.14
CA PHE A 94 0.81 15.32 16.43
C PHE A 94 0.74 16.50 15.43
N ARG A 95 -0.30 16.57 14.61
CA ARG A 95 -0.49 17.68 13.65
C ARG A 95 -0.63 19.01 14.35
N ARG A 96 -1.39 19.08 15.45
CA ARG A 96 -1.48 20.31 16.25
C ARG A 96 -0.12 20.77 16.78
N MET A 97 0.72 19.82 17.23
CA MET A 97 2.10 20.12 17.63
C MET A 97 2.92 20.65 16.45
N TYR A 98 2.81 20.02 15.28
CA TYR A 98 3.47 20.45 14.05
C TYR A 98 3.04 21.86 13.60
N GLU A 99 1.75 22.13 13.53
CA GLU A 99 1.18 23.45 13.20
C GLU A 99 1.64 24.51 14.19
N THR A 100 1.63 24.19 15.49
CA THR A 100 2.17 25.09 16.52
C THR A 100 3.63 25.40 16.25
N ALA A 101 4.45 24.38 15.96
CA ALA A 101 5.87 24.57 15.68
C ALA A 101 6.12 25.46 14.46
N GLN A 102 5.25 25.42 13.43
CA GLN A 102 5.38 26.24 12.23
C GLN A 102 5.18 27.74 12.48
N VAL A 103 4.32 28.11 13.44
CA VAL A 103 3.95 29.51 13.71
C VAL A 103 4.79 30.17 14.79
N LEU A 104 5.68 29.42 15.46
CA LEU A 104 6.56 29.97 16.49
C LEU A 104 7.55 30.99 15.91
N PRO A 105 7.86 32.07 16.64
CA PRO A 105 8.77 33.10 16.18
C PRO A 105 10.20 32.56 16.10
N LYS A 106 10.84 32.71 14.92
CA LYS A 106 12.22 32.29 14.69
C LYS A 106 13.20 33.30 15.29
N ARG A 107 13.91 32.91 16.34
CA ARG A 107 14.86 33.74 17.11
C ARG A 107 16.30 33.24 17.03
N GLY A 108 16.58 32.23 16.20
CA GLY A 108 17.86 31.55 16.11
C GLY A 108 18.08 30.49 17.19
N LEU A 109 17.00 30.04 17.84
CA LEU A 109 17.05 29.03 18.89
C LEU A 109 17.00 27.62 18.28
N PRO A 110 17.54 26.58 18.95
CA PRO A 110 17.46 25.22 18.46
C PRO A 110 16.02 24.73 18.18
N VAL A 111 15.04 25.23 18.93
CA VAL A 111 13.61 24.90 18.79
C VAL A 111 13.00 25.39 17.47
N ASP A 112 13.63 26.39 16.82
CA ASP A 112 13.14 26.95 15.56
C ASP A 112 13.24 25.94 14.40
N ARG A 113 14.06 24.90 14.56
CA ARG A 113 14.20 23.80 13.61
C ARG A 113 13.23 22.64 13.87
N SER A 114 12.48 22.66 14.98
CA SER A 114 11.60 21.55 15.33
C SER A 114 10.48 21.33 14.31
N ALA A 115 9.97 22.40 13.70
CA ALA A 115 8.96 22.30 12.63
C ALA A 115 9.48 21.50 11.42
N GLU A 116 10.73 21.73 11.01
CA GLU A 116 11.34 20.97 9.90
C GLU A 116 11.48 19.49 10.23
N ARG A 117 11.79 19.16 11.49
CA ARG A 117 11.89 17.76 11.95
C ARG A 117 10.55 17.07 12.03
N LEU A 118 9.53 17.75 12.55
CA LEU A 118 8.16 17.24 12.60
C LEU A 118 7.60 17.00 11.20
N ALA A 119 7.92 17.89 10.24
CA ALA A 119 7.50 17.74 8.85
C ALA A 119 8.00 16.42 8.22
N GLU A 120 9.13 15.87 8.68
CA GLU A 120 9.65 14.60 8.17
C GLU A 120 8.68 13.43 8.45
N LEU A 121 8.09 13.36 9.66
CA LEU A 121 7.08 12.34 9.98
C LEU A 121 5.73 12.64 9.33
N GLU A 122 5.31 13.91 9.31
CA GLU A 122 4.06 14.33 8.64
C GLU A 122 4.07 13.93 7.17
N HIS A 123 5.22 14.06 6.49
CA HIS A 123 5.38 13.60 5.11
C HIS A 123 5.07 12.11 4.92
N PHE A 124 5.46 11.25 5.87
CA PHE A 124 5.14 9.83 5.81
C PHE A 124 3.66 9.57 6.07
N ILE A 125 3.04 10.30 7.01
CA ILE A 125 1.60 10.21 7.30
C ILE A 125 0.81 10.58 6.03
N ASP A 126 1.16 11.67 5.38
CA ASP A 126 0.52 12.12 4.14
C ASP A 126 0.76 11.15 2.97
N ALA A 127 1.97 10.63 2.81
CA ALA A 127 2.29 9.66 1.77
C ALA A 127 1.45 8.38 1.92
N VAL A 128 1.32 7.89 3.17
CA VAL A 128 0.51 6.71 3.50
C VAL A 128 -0.99 7.01 3.36
N GLY A 129 -1.45 8.21 3.72
CA GLY A 129 -2.81 8.68 3.48
C GLY A 129 -3.16 8.79 1.99
N GLY A 130 -2.20 9.19 1.15
CA GLY A 130 -2.36 9.16 -0.31
C GLY A 130 -2.53 7.73 -0.83
N LEU A 131 -1.69 6.80 -0.35
CA LEU A 131 -1.80 5.38 -0.72
C LEU A 131 -3.09 4.73 -0.21
N LYS A 132 -3.62 5.15 0.95
CA LYS A 132 -4.90 4.65 1.46
C LYS A 132 -6.07 4.90 0.51
N LYS A 133 -6.11 6.06 -0.14
CA LYS A 133 -7.13 6.35 -1.15
C LYS A 133 -7.06 5.38 -2.33
N ASP A 134 -5.84 5.08 -2.81
CA ASP A 134 -5.63 4.07 -3.84
C ASP A 134 -6.03 2.67 -3.37
N HIS A 135 -5.79 2.38 -2.08
CA HIS A 135 -6.14 1.13 -1.44
C HIS A 135 -7.66 0.92 -1.39
N ASP A 136 -8.42 1.96 -1.04
CA ASP A 136 -9.89 1.93 -1.00
C ASP A 136 -10.48 1.64 -2.38
N LEU A 137 -9.94 2.26 -3.43
CA LEU A 137 -10.35 1.97 -4.81
C LEU A 137 -10.03 0.53 -5.23
N LEU A 138 -8.93 -0.05 -4.74
CA LEU A 138 -8.62 -1.46 -4.99
C LEU A 138 -9.57 -2.39 -4.23
N TYR A 139 -9.89 -2.06 -2.98
CA TYR A 139 -10.86 -2.80 -2.18
C TYR A 139 -12.24 -2.86 -2.85
N GLU A 140 -12.72 -1.73 -3.38
CA GLU A 140 -13.99 -1.67 -4.13
C GLU A 140 -13.98 -2.59 -5.35
N LYS A 141 -12.86 -2.62 -6.09
CA LYS A 141 -12.69 -3.54 -7.24
C LYS A 141 -12.68 -5.00 -6.79
N ILE A 142 -12.02 -5.31 -5.68
CA ILE A 142 -12.01 -6.66 -5.09
C ILE A 142 -13.43 -7.07 -4.71
N CYS A 143 -14.17 -6.22 -4.01
CA CYS A 143 -15.57 -6.48 -3.65
C CYS A 143 -16.44 -6.71 -4.88
N THR A 144 -16.33 -5.84 -5.88
CA THR A 144 -17.05 -5.98 -7.16
C THR A 144 -16.72 -7.30 -7.85
N TYR A 145 -15.45 -7.68 -7.87
CA TYR A 145 -15.01 -8.94 -8.45
C TYR A 145 -15.58 -10.14 -7.68
N CYS A 146 -15.46 -10.16 -6.35
CA CYS A 146 -15.98 -11.23 -5.50
C CYS A 146 -17.51 -11.39 -5.60
N CYS A 147 -18.26 -10.30 -5.76
CA CYS A 147 -19.71 -10.36 -6.01
C CYS A 147 -20.08 -10.87 -7.41
N SER A 148 -19.15 -10.83 -8.37
CA SER A 148 -19.39 -11.18 -9.77
C SER A 148 -19.12 -12.66 -10.12
N ILE A 149 -18.62 -13.43 -9.15
CA ILE A 149 -18.21 -14.83 -9.31
C ILE A 149 -19.12 -15.73 -8.47
N THR A 150 -19.33 -16.96 -8.91
CA THR A 150 -20.20 -17.94 -8.23
C THR A 150 -19.51 -18.58 -7.04
N LEU A 151 -18.23 -18.94 -7.17
CA LEU A 151 -17.47 -19.64 -6.13
C LEU A 151 -16.00 -19.19 -6.09
N LEU A 152 -15.55 -18.79 -4.89
CA LEU A 152 -14.14 -18.68 -4.57
C LEU A 152 -13.62 -20.02 -4.08
N ARG A 153 -12.39 -20.36 -4.46
CA ARG A 153 -11.72 -21.58 -3.96
C ARG A 153 -11.57 -21.58 -2.44
N ASP A 154 -11.39 -20.40 -1.85
CA ASP A 154 -11.38 -20.22 -0.40
C ASP A 154 -12.33 -19.06 -0.05
N PRO A 155 -13.51 -19.37 0.53
CA PRO A 155 -14.50 -18.35 0.87
C PRO A 155 -14.04 -17.43 2.01
N TYR A 156 -13.14 -17.88 2.89
CA TYR A 156 -12.68 -17.09 4.04
C TYR A 156 -11.70 -15.98 3.66
N LEU A 157 -11.14 -16.02 2.44
CA LEU A 157 -10.23 -14.98 1.96
C LEU A 157 -10.92 -13.62 1.88
N LYS A 158 -12.19 -13.57 1.48
CA LYS A 158 -12.92 -12.30 1.39
C LYS A 158 -13.13 -11.72 2.79
N ASP A 159 -13.56 -12.53 3.75
CA ASP A 159 -13.74 -12.11 5.14
C ASP A 159 -12.42 -11.59 5.73
N THR A 160 -11.33 -12.29 5.47
CA THR A 160 -9.98 -11.86 5.89
C THR A 160 -9.62 -10.50 5.30
N ILE A 161 -9.84 -10.29 4.00
CA ILE A 161 -9.59 -8.99 3.34
C ILE A 161 -10.45 -7.89 3.95
N ASP A 162 -11.71 -8.18 4.30
CA ASP A 162 -12.64 -7.23 4.90
C ASP A 162 -12.22 -6.82 6.31
N ASP A 163 -11.71 -7.78 7.10
CA ASP A 163 -11.16 -7.52 8.42
C ASP A 163 -9.92 -6.62 8.37
N TYR A 164 -9.01 -6.86 7.41
CA TYR A 164 -7.88 -5.97 7.20
C TYR A 164 -8.32 -4.56 6.75
N GLN A 165 -9.28 -4.46 5.84
CA GLN A 165 -9.82 -3.16 5.41
C GLN A 165 -10.46 -2.40 6.56
N LYS A 166 -11.23 -3.08 7.41
CA LYS A 166 -11.84 -2.49 8.61
C LYS A 166 -10.78 -2.00 9.58
N THR A 167 -9.76 -2.82 9.83
CA THR A 167 -8.62 -2.47 10.70
C THR A 167 -7.90 -1.24 10.17
N LEU A 168 -7.65 -1.20 8.85
CA LEU A 168 -7.00 -0.07 8.20
C LEU A 168 -7.84 1.21 8.33
N ASN A 169 -9.16 1.12 8.13
CA ASN A 169 -10.06 2.27 8.29
C ASN A 169 -10.05 2.85 9.71
N ILE A 170 -10.01 1.99 10.73
CA ILE A 170 -9.91 2.41 12.13
C ILE A 170 -8.55 3.08 12.37
N ALA A 171 -7.46 2.48 11.89
CA ALA A 171 -6.11 3.00 12.07
C ALA A 171 -5.91 4.40 11.45
N PHE A 172 -6.63 4.71 10.37
CA PHE A 172 -6.56 6.02 9.70
C PHE A 172 -7.44 7.11 10.31
N GLN A 173 -8.20 6.83 11.38
CA GLN A 173 -8.95 7.86 12.09
C GLN A 173 -7.99 8.83 12.80
N GLU A 174 -8.29 10.13 12.79
CA GLU A 174 -7.41 11.16 13.38
C GLU A 174 -7.20 10.99 14.89
N ASP A 175 -8.17 10.38 15.57
CA ASP A 175 -8.19 10.07 17.00
C ASP A 175 -7.74 8.64 17.33
N PHE A 176 -7.22 7.91 16.34
CA PHE A 176 -6.64 6.60 16.58
C PHE A 176 -5.50 6.69 17.59
N ASP A 177 -5.63 5.94 18.67
CA ASP A 177 -4.69 5.93 19.78
C ASP A 177 -3.50 5.03 19.46
N PHE A 178 -2.34 5.65 19.31
CA PHE A 178 -1.09 5.00 18.97
C PHE A 178 -0.63 3.98 20.03
N ASP A 179 -1.07 4.11 21.27
CA ASP A 179 -0.74 3.16 22.34
C ASP A 179 -1.39 1.77 22.11
N GLN A 180 -2.42 1.71 21.25
CA GLN A 180 -3.04 0.46 20.79
C GLN A 180 -2.16 -0.29 19.79
N VAL A 181 -1.14 0.36 19.24
CA VAL A 181 -0.12 -0.29 18.40
C VAL A 181 0.82 -1.06 19.33
N HIS A 182 0.32 -2.20 19.84
CA HIS A 182 1.06 -3.05 20.77
C HIS A 182 2.37 -3.58 20.16
N ASN A 183 3.32 -3.90 21.06
CA ASN A 183 4.60 -4.59 20.81
C ASN A 183 4.39 -5.94 20.11
N GLU A 184 4.05 -5.94 18.83
CA GLU A 184 4.24 -7.12 18.00
C GLU A 184 5.75 -7.40 17.95
N LYS A 185 6.15 -8.66 18.14
CA LYS A 185 7.56 -9.09 18.04
C LYS A 185 8.24 -8.64 16.73
N ASP A 186 7.45 -8.33 15.71
CA ASP A 186 7.88 -7.85 14.39
C ASP A 186 8.16 -6.34 14.34
N ASN A 187 7.76 -5.57 15.37
CA ASN A 187 8.19 -4.20 15.56
C ASN A 187 9.63 -4.21 16.12
N LEU A 188 10.61 -4.50 15.26
CA LEU A 188 12.04 -4.36 15.53
C LEU A 188 12.42 -2.96 16.07
N PHE A 189 11.53 -1.98 15.92
CA PHE A 189 11.62 -0.62 16.47
C PHE A 189 11.53 -0.59 18.00
N THR A 190 10.81 -1.55 18.60
CA THR A 190 10.60 -1.67 20.06
C THR A 190 11.89 -1.71 20.86
N TYR A 191 12.90 -2.42 20.34
CA TYR A 191 14.14 -2.69 21.05
C TYR A 191 15.23 -1.63 20.78
N LYS A 192 14.99 -0.69 19.87
CA LYS A 192 15.97 0.33 19.45
C LYS A 192 15.78 1.69 20.12
N LEU A 193 14.69 1.88 20.87
CA LEU A 193 14.42 3.09 21.64
C LEU A 193 15.02 2.94 23.04
N ALA A 194 15.60 4.03 23.56
CA ALA A 194 16.05 4.07 24.95
C ALA A 194 14.84 4.07 25.89
N GLN A 195 15.02 3.55 27.11
CA GLN A 195 13.93 3.41 28.09
C GLN A 195 13.21 4.73 28.42
N GLN A 196 13.94 5.85 28.35
CA GLN A 196 13.41 7.21 28.56
C GLN A 196 12.56 7.75 27.40
N ASP A 197 12.56 7.08 26.24
CA ASP A 197 11.88 7.50 25.01
C ASP A 197 10.68 6.61 24.67
N HIS A 198 10.33 5.67 25.56
CA HIS A 198 9.24 4.72 25.33
C HIS A 198 7.88 5.39 25.10
N THR A 199 7.66 6.60 25.61
CA THR A 199 6.43 7.37 25.38
C THR A 199 6.23 7.72 23.91
N PHE A 200 7.29 7.78 23.10
CA PHE A 200 7.21 8.07 21.66
C PHE A 200 7.05 6.81 20.80
N HIS A 201 7.01 5.62 21.42
CA HIS A 201 6.93 4.37 20.68
C HIS A 201 5.70 4.35 19.78
N GLY A 202 4.50 4.58 20.33
CA GLY A 202 3.26 4.56 19.55
C GLY A 202 3.34 5.46 18.31
N LEU A 203 3.77 6.71 18.49
CA LEU A 203 3.94 7.69 17.40
C LEU A 203 4.89 7.17 16.31
N LEU A 204 6.00 6.56 16.70
CA LEU A 204 6.99 6.01 15.76
C LEU A 204 6.58 4.64 15.17
N ALA A 205 5.63 3.94 15.78
CA ALA A 205 5.12 2.66 15.30
C ALA A 205 3.90 2.83 14.39
N TYR A 206 3.21 3.97 14.45
CA TYR A 206 2.00 4.24 13.67
C TYR A 206 2.18 3.99 12.17
N VAL A 207 3.16 4.65 11.54
CA VAL A 207 3.41 4.50 10.09
C VAL A 207 3.75 3.05 9.71
N PRO A 208 4.70 2.36 10.38
CA PRO A 208 4.96 0.93 10.16
C PRO A 208 3.72 0.05 10.30
N TYR A 209 2.90 0.29 11.33
CA TYR A 209 1.70 -0.49 11.61
C TYR A 209 0.69 -0.38 10.46
N VAL A 210 0.36 0.84 10.04
CA VAL A 210 -0.58 1.09 8.94
C VAL A 210 -0.05 0.46 7.64
N LEU A 211 1.25 0.59 7.36
CA LEU A 211 1.87 -0.03 6.20
C LEU A 211 1.81 -1.56 6.25
N LYS A 212 1.99 -2.18 7.43
CA LYS A 212 1.87 -3.63 7.62
C LYS A 212 0.46 -4.10 7.28
N VAL A 213 -0.56 -3.50 7.89
CA VAL A 213 -1.98 -3.84 7.66
C VAL A 213 -2.33 -3.72 6.17
N ALA A 214 -1.90 -2.64 5.50
CA ALA A 214 -2.15 -2.45 4.08
C ALA A 214 -1.43 -3.48 3.18
N VAL A 215 -0.18 -3.85 3.52
CA VAL A 215 0.57 -4.87 2.79
C VAL A 215 -0.04 -6.26 2.98
N ASP A 216 -0.45 -6.61 4.19
CA ASP A 216 -1.09 -7.89 4.49
C ASP A 216 -2.42 -8.03 3.72
N MET A 217 -3.23 -6.97 3.65
CA MET A 217 -4.42 -6.99 2.81
C MET A 217 -4.11 -7.23 1.33
N CYS A 218 -3.07 -6.57 0.80
CA CYS A 218 -2.63 -6.80 -0.59
C CYS A 218 -2.17 -8.25 -0.80
N TYR A 219 -1.43 -8.80 0.16
CA TYR A 219 -0.97 -10.19 0.11
C TYR A 219 -2.14 -11.16 0.03
N TRP A 220 -3.13 -11.02 0.92
CA TRP A 220 -4.33 -11.86 0.91
C TRP A 220 -5.17 -11.68 -0.34
N SER A 221 -5.28 -10.46 -0.85
CA SER A 221 -5.97 -10.17 -2.13
C SER A 221 -5.29 -10.86 -3.31
N CYS A 222 -3.96 -11.03 -3.29
CA CYS A 222 -3.24 -11.81 -4.30
C CYS A 222 -3.47 -13.32 -4.18
N GLN A 223 -3.94 -13.82 -3.03
CA GLN A 223 -4.29 -15.23 -2.82
C GLN A 223 -5.69 -15.59 -3.33
N LEU A 224 -6.47 -14.65 -3.89
CA LEU A 224 -7.76 -14.97 -4.50
C LEU A 224 -7.56 -15.93 -5.68
N TYR A 225 -8.34 -17.02 -5.72
CA TYR A 225 -8.36 -17.98 -6.82
C TYR A 225 -9.80 -18.43 -7.09
N LEU A 226 -10.12 -18.64 -8.37
CA LEU A 226 -11.38 -19.24 -8.80
C LEU A 226 -11.32 -20.76 -8.71
N GLU A 227 -12.41 -21.37 -8.28
CA GLU A 227 -12.63 -22.80 -8.45
C GLU A 227 -13.29 -23.05 -9.81
N LYS A 228 -12.86 -24.11 -10.51
CA LYS A 228 -13.46 -24.50 -11.78
C LYS A 228 -14.70 -25.34 -11.46
N GLU A 229 -15.87 -24.88 -11.89
CA GLU A 229 -17.12 -25.65 -11.86
C GLU A 229 -17.02 -26.95 -12.67
#